data_AF-A0A2M8L801-F1
#
_entry.id   AF-A0A2M8L801-F1
#
_cell.length_a   1.000
_cell.length_b   1.000
_cell.length_c   1.000
_cell.angle_alpha   90.00
_cell.angle_beta   90.00
_cell.angle_gamma   90.00
#
_symmetry.space_group_name_H-M   'P 1'
#
loop_
_entity.id
_entity.type
_entity.pdbx_description
1 polymer ?
#
loop_
_entity_poly.entity_id
_entity_poly.type
_entity_poly.pdbx_seq_one_letter_code
_entity_poly.pdbx_strand_id
1 'polypeptide(L)'
;MAKIKKDTRRLGYTDIRKNIFLFVKKSVLISGVILLFGLLITSLLLPKDQFQTTKEAVVKNPRQTENYLHLADQLLDRHQFAEAEKIIQVLGESDVSLEALQQKKATLDPREIQKLIDRWEAILAEKPDYRDGYLQLAKLYWQIFNQDAAQANLQKALDLDPNYLPALELQKIIL
;
A
#
# COMPACT_ATOMS: atom_id res chain seq x y z
N MET A 1 -57.78 -74.35 2.72
CA MET A 1 -57.73 -72.92 3.11
C MET A 1 -56.30 -72.60 3.58
N ALA A 2 -55.50 -71.92 2.75
CA ALA A 2 -54.16 -71.46 3.16
C ALA A 2 -53.88 -70.10 2.50
N LYS A 3 -53.96 -69.01 3.29
CA LYS A 3 -53.61 -67.65 2.85
C LYS A 3 -52.18 -67.38 3.32
N ILE A 4 -51.23 -67.53 2.40
CA ILE A 4 -49.80 -67.30 2.66
C ILE A 4 -49.58 -65.80 2.91
N LYS A 5 -49.05 -65.50 4.10
CA LYS A 5 -48.57 -64.19 4.56
C LYS A 5 -47.57 -63.61 3.55
N LYS A 6 -47.96 -62.54 2.86
CA LYS A 6 -47.04 -61.62 2.18
C LYS A 6 -46.64 -60.53 3.17
N ASP A 7 -45.59 -60.74 3.96
CA ASP A 7 -44.88 -59.59 4.53
C ASP A 7 -43.52 -59.97 5.11
N THR A 8 -42.44 -59.69 4.38
CA THR A 8 -41.07 -59.65 4.92
C THR A 8 -40.05 -58.93 4.02
N ARG A 9 -40.40 -58.54 2.78
CA ARG A 9 -39.41 -57.96 1.83
C ARG A 9 -39.25 -56.43 1.85
N ARG A 10 -39.93 -55.69 2.74
CA ARG A 10 -39.88 -54.22 2.77
C ARG A 10 -38.96 -53.61 3.85
N LEU A 11 -38.49 -54.38 4.82
CA LEU A 11 -37.76 -53.85 5.98
C LEU A 11 -36.25 -53.61 5.75
N GLY A 12 -35.61 -54.30 4.80
CA GLY A 12 -34.15 -54.14 4.58
C GLY A 12 -33.75 -52.96 3.69
N TYR A 13 -34.62 -52.53 2.76
CA TYR A 13 -34.25 -51.55 1.73
C TYR A 13 -34.24 -50.10 2.24
N THR A 14 -35.09 -49.79 3.23
CA THR A 14 -35.17 -48.47 3.86
C THR A 14 -33.99 -48.17 4.77
N ASP A 15 -33.48 -49.17 5.48
CA ASP A 15 -32.34 -49.00 6.40
C ASP A 15 -31.01 -48.86 5.66
N ILE A 16 -30.83 -49.58 4.54
CA ILE A 16 -29.65 -49.44 3.69
C ILE A 16 -29.57 -48.02 3.10
N ARG A 17 -30.68 -47.47 2.61
CA ARG A 17 -30.71 -46.09 2.08
C ARG A 17 -30.41 -45.05 3.17
N LYS A 18 -30.91 -45.24 4.39
CA LYS A 18 -30.61 -44.35 5.53
C LYS A 18 -29.14 -44.41 5.92
N ASN A 19 -28.53 -45.60 5.98
CA ASN A 19 -27.11 -45.75 6.30
C ASN A 19 -26.19 -45.18 5.21
N ILE A 20 -26.52 -45.39 3.93
CA ILE A 20 -25.77 -44.78 2.81
C ILE A 20 -25.89 -43.26 2.87
N PHE A 21 -27.08 -42.72 3.11
CA PHE A 21 -27.28 -41.27 3.24
C PHE A 21 -26.50 -40.67 4.42
N LEU A 22 -26.52 -41.33 5.59
CA LEU A 22 -25.75 -40.92 6.76
C LEU A 22 -24.24 -40.96 6.50
N PHE A 23 -23.77 -42.00 5.81
CA PHE A 23 -22.36 -42.14 5.43
C PHE A 23 -21.92 -41.04 4.47
N VAL A 24 -22.67 -40.81 3.38
CA VAL A 24 -22.39 -39.74 2.41
C VAL A 24 -22.41 -38.37 3.10
N LYS A 25 -23.40 -38.09 3.95
CA LYS A 25 -23.48 -36.84 4.71
C LYS A 25 -22.26 -36.63 5.61
N LYS A 26 -21.80 -37.68 6.30
CA LYS A 26 -20.63 -37.62 7.18
C LYS A 26 -19.33 -37.41 6.38
N SER A 27 -19.18 -38.08 5.23
CA SER A 27 -18.03 -37.90 4.34
C SER A 27 -17.98 -36.50 3.73
N VAL A 28 -19.13 -35.93 3.32
CA VAL A 28 -19.21 -34.54 2.85
C VAL A 28 -18.82 -33.58 3.97
N LEU A 29 -19.28 -33.81 5.20
CA LEU A 29 -18.93 -32.97 6.34
C LEU A 29 -17.42 -33.00 6.65
N ILE A 30 -16.82 -34.19 6.65
CA ILE A 30 -15.38 -34.37 6.85
C ILE A 30 -14.58 -33.69 5.74
N SER A 31 -15.01 -33.83 4.48
CA SER A 31 -14.35 -33.18 3.35
C SER A 31 -14.40 -31.64 3.45
N GLY A 32 -15.52 -31.08 3.93
CA GLY A 32 -15.64 -29.64 4.17
C GLY A 32 -14.73 -29.14 5.29
N VAL A 33 -14.59 -29.91 6.38
CA VAL A 33 -13.67 -29.56 7.48
C VAL A 33 -12.22 -29.60 7.01
N ILE A 34 -11.83 -30.61 6.22
CA ILE A 34 -10.48 -30.70 5.64
C ILE A 34 -10.21 -29.51 4.71
N LEU A 35 -11.18 -29.11 3.90
CA LEU A 35 -11.08 -27.93 3.03
C LEU A 35 -10.89 -26.64 3.84
N LEU A 36 -11.67 -26.45 4.91
CA LEU A 36 -11.54 -25.30 5.80
C LEU A 36 -10.18 -25.26 6.51
N PHE A 37 -9.70 -26.40 7.02
CA PHE A 37 -8.36 -26.50 7.60
C PHE A 37 -7.27 -26.26 6.55
N GLY A 38 -7.44 -26.76 5.32
CA GLY A 38 -6.53 -26.47 4.21
C GLY A 38 -6.46 -24.98 3.87
N LEU A 39 -7.62 -24.30 3.80
CA LEU A 39 -7.70 -22.85 3.61
C LEU A 39 -7.07 -22.08 4.78
N LEU A 40 -7.23 -22.57 6.01
CA LEU A 40 -6.66 -21.94 7.21
C LEU A 40 -5.14 -22.14 7.29
N ILE A 41 -4.63 -23.33 6.96
CA ILE A 41 -3.20 -23.63 6.92
C ILE A 41 -2.53 -22.86 5.77
N THR A 42 -3.15 -22.77 4.59
CA THR A 42 -2.63 -21.95 3.49
C THR A 42 -2.62 -20.47 3.85
N SER A 43 -3.65 -19.97 4.56
CA SER A 43 -3.64 -18.62 5.15
C SER A 43 -2.53 -18.40 6.18
N LEU A 44 -2.09 -19.44 6.89
CA LEU A 44 -1.05 -19.36 7.92
C LEU A 44 0.37 -19.50 7.34
N LEU A 45 0.51 -20.22 6.21
CA LEU A 45 1.77 -20.42 5.49
C LEU A 45 2.03 -19.36 4.41
N LEU A 46 1.06 -18.50 4.11
CA LEU A 46 1.27 -17.34 3.25
C LEU A 46 2.38 -16.46 3.86
N PRO A 47 3.41 -16.08 3.08
CA PRO A 47 4.47 -15.22 3.57
C PRO A 47 3.86 -13.96 4.16
N LYS A 48 4.29 -13.59 5.38
CA LYS A 48 3.83 -12.38 6.03
C LYS A 48 4.08 -11.21 5.10
N ASP A 49 2.99 -10.53 4.76
CA ASP A 49 3.02 -9.29 4.00
C ASP A 49 3.99 -8.31 4.66
N GLN A 50 4.78 -7.60 3.85
CA GLN A 50 5.86 -6.73 4.34
C GLN A 50 5.31 -5.69 5.32
N PHE A 51 4.06 -5.27 5.15
CA PHE A 51 3.34 -4.39 6.08
C PHE A 51 3.13 -4.97 7.47
N GLN A 52 2.84 -6.27 7.57
CA GLN A 52 2.69 -6.95 8.86
C GLN A 52 4.04 -7.06 9.56
N THR A 53 5.09 -7.35 8.80
CA THR A 53 6.46 -7.42 9.32
C THR A 53 6.91 -6.06 9.88
N THR A 54 6.64 -4.96 9.18
CA THR A 54 6.98 -3.61 9.65
C THR A 54 6.17 -3.21 10.88
N LYS A 55 4.86 -3.54 10.94
CA LYS A 55 4.05 -3.32 12.15
C LYS A 55 4.61 -4.07 13.36
N GLU A 56 5.00 -5.32 13.18
CA GLU A 56 5.64 -6.11 14.24
C GLU A 56 6.97 -5.49 14.68
N ALA A 57 7.76 -4.95 13.74
CA ALA A 57 9.03 -4.29 14.03
C ALA A 57 8.85 -3.03 14.88
N VAL A 58 7.85 -2.20 14.56
CA VAL A 58 7.48 -1.01 15.36
C VAL A 58 7.08 -1.40 16.79
N VAL A 59 6.28 -2.46 16.96
CA VAL A 59 5.86 -2.94 18.29
C VAL A 59 7.04 -3.47 19.10
N LYS A 60 7.96 -4.21 18.47
CA LYS A 60 9.13 -4.78 19.13
C LYS A 60 10.14 -3.70 19.54
N ASN A 61 10.34 -2.70 18.69
CA ASN A 61 11.34 -1.64 18.88
C ASN A 61 10.73 -0.25 18.68
N PRO A 62 9.88 0.22 19.62
CA PRO A 62 9.10 1.45 19.44
C PRO A 62 9.92 2.75 19.50
N ARG A 63 11.23 2.67 19.72
CA ARG A 63 12.16 3.83 19.75
C ARG A 63 13.00 3.97 18.48
N GLN A 64 12.88 3.04 17.53
CA GLN A 64 13.64 3.10 16.29
C GLN A 64 12.85 3.86 15.22
N THR A 65 13.30 5.08 14.89
CA THR A 65 12.72 5.95 13.85
C THR A 65 12.58 5.25 12.50
N GLU A 66 13.57 4.44 12.12
CA GLU A 66 13.60 3.69 10.86
C GLU A 66 12.37 2.79 10.64
N ASN A 67 11.90 2.10 11.69
CA ASN A 67 10.72 1.25 11.59
C ASN A 67 9.45 2.05 11.30
N TYR A 68 9.34 3.26 11.86
CA TYR A 68 8.22 4.16 11.59
C TYR A 68 8.32 4.78 10.20
N LEU A 69 9.51 5.09 9.71
CA LEU A 69 9.72 5.57 8.33
C LEU A 69 9.28 4.50 7.31
N HIS A 70 9.71 3.25 7.49
CA HIS A 70 9.25 2.14 6.66
C HIS A 70 7.75 1.91 6.75
N LEU A 71 7.15 2.08 7.95
CA LEU A 71 5.71 1.92 8.11
C LEU A 71 4.94 3.02 7.39
N ALA A 72 5.40 4.28 7.51
CA ALA A 72 4.82 5.41 6.79
C ALA A 72 4.90 5.22 5.27
N ASP A 73 6.06 4.76 4.76
CA ASP A 73 6.25 4.48 3.34
C ASP A 73 5.24 3.45 2.80
N GLN A 74 5.07 2.34 3.53
CA GLN A 74 4.11 1.29 3.16
C GLN A 74 2.65 1.72 3.28
N LEU A 75 2.34 2.61 4.23
CA LEU A 75 1.01 3.20 4.33
C LEU A 75 0.72 4.09 3.12
N LEU A 76 1.70 4.87 2.64
CA LEU A 76 1.57 5.66 1.42
C LEU A 76 1.36 4.78 0.19
N ASP A 77 2.11 3.68 0.04
CA ASP A 77 1.93 2.70 -1.05
C ASP A 77 0.54 2.05 -1.06
N ARG A 78 -0.09 1.96 0.11
CA ARG A 78 -1.45 1.42 0.28
C ARG A 78 -2.54 2.49 0.22
N HIS A 79 -2.19 3.73 -0.10
CA HIS A 79 -3.09 4.88 -0.07
C HIS A 79 -3.74 5.15 1.31
N GLN A 80 -3.13 4.66 2.39
CA GLN A 80 -3.56 4.88 3.77
C GLN A 80 -3.00 6.19 4.32
N PHE A 81 -3.35 7.31 3.66
CA PHE A 81 -2.74 8.62 3.88
C PHE A 81 -2.90 9.16 5.30
N ALA A 82 -4.08 9.01 5.90
CA ALA A 82 -4.36 9.52 7.24
C ALA A 82 -3.52 8.82 8.33
N GLU A 83 -3.21 7.54 8.14
CA GLU A 83 -2.37 6.79 9.06
C GLU A 83 -0.89 7.13 8.84
N ALA A 84 -0.45 7.26 7.58
CA ALA A 84 0.89 7.70 7.26
C ALA A 84 1.18 9.09 7.86
N GLU A 85 0.22 10.01 7.75
CA GLU A 85 0.34 11.37 8.28
C GLU A 85 0.51 11.41 9.79
N LYS A 86 -0.22 10.57 10.55
CA LYS A 86 -0.01 10.46 12.00
C LYS A 86 1.40 10.05 12.34
N ILE A 87 1.97 9.10 11.60
CA ILE A 87 3.34 8.64 11.82
C ILE A 87 4.33 9.77 11.48
N ILE A 88 4.18 10.41 10.32
CA ILE A 88 5.03 11.52 9.87
C ILE A 88 5.03 12.67 10.89
N GLN A 89 3.87 13.03 11.44
CA GLN A 89 3.76 14.08 12.48
C GLN A 89 4.50 13.70 13.77
N VAL A 90 4.45 12.43 14.18
CA VAL A 90 5.14 11.95 15.38
C VAL A 90 6.67 11.96 15.20
N LEU A 91 7.16 11.73 13.98
CA LEU A 91 8.60 11.69 13.70
C LEU A 91 9.27 13.08 13.72
N GLY A 92 8.51 14.16 13.57
CA GLY A 92 9.01 15.53 13.61
C GLY A 92 9.69 15.99 12.31
N GLU A 93 9.73 17.29 12.06
CA GLU A 93 10.08 17.89 10.76
C GLU A 93 11.58 17.89 10.40
N SER A 94 12.48 17.52 11.32
CA SER A 94 13.92 17.74 11.16
C SER A 94 14.70 16.60 10.50
N ASP A 95 14.04 15.53 10.07
CA ASP A 95 14.70 14.37 9.47
C ASP A 95 14.67 14.43 7.94
N VAL A 96 15.84 14.36 7.30
CA VAL A 96 15.98 14.32 5.83
C VAL A 96 15.24 13.13 5.22
N SER A 97 15.07 12.04 5.98
CA SER A 97 14.27 10.88 5.56
C SER A 97 12.76 11.16 5.53
N LEU A 98 12.29 12.20 6.23
CA LEU A 98 10.90 12.66 6.20
C LEU A 98 10.56 13.42 4.90
N GLU A 99 11.54 14.12 4.33
CA GLU A 99 11.35 14.92 3.11
C GLU A 99 10.91 14.03 1.93
N ALA A 100 11.53 12.85 1.78
CA ALA A 100 11.16 11.88 0.76
C ALA A 100 9.71 11.36 0.94
N LEU A 101 9.30 11.10 2.19
CA LEU A 101 7.93 10.66 2.51
C LEU A 101 6.90 11.78 2.27
N GLN A 102 7.23 13.02 2.64
CA GLN A 102 6.38 14.18 2.39
C GLN A 102 6.22 14.43 0.88
N GLN A 103 7.31 14.33 0.11
CA GLN A 103 7.27 14.45 -1.33
C GLN A 103 6.42 13.33 -1.95
N LYS A 104 6.61 12.08 -1.54
CA LYS A 104 5.79 10.94 -1.99
C LYS A 104 4.31 11.08 -1.61
N LYS A 105 3.98 11.61 -0.43
CA LYS A 105 2.59 11.93 -0.08
C LYS A 105 2.04 13.01 -1.01
N ALA A 106 2.81 14.07 -1.25
CA ALA A 106 2.40 15.18 -2.10
C ALA A 106 2.10 14.72 -3.53
N THR A 107 2.90 13.82 -4.11
CA THR A 107 2.63 13.29 -5.46
C THR A 107 1.29 12.54 -5.58
N LEU A 108 0.62 12.24 -4.46
CA LEU A 108 -0.62 11.47 -4.41
C LEU A 108 -1.88 12.34 -4.15
N ASP A 109 -1.75 13.63 -3.76
CA ASP A 109 -2.87 14.58 -3.60
C ASP A 109 -2.49 15.99 -4.13
N PRO A 110 -3.19 16.53 -5.16
CA PRO A 110 -2.92 17.87 -5.69
C PRO A 110 -2.93 19.01 -4.66
N ARG A 111 -3.71 18.90 -3.58
CA ARG A 111 -3.74 19.92 -2.51
C ARG A 111 -2.44 19.95 -1.71
N GLU A 112 -1.81 18.79 -1.54
CA GLU A 112 -0.53 18.69 -0.85
C GLU A 112 0.62 19.16 -1.76
N ILE A 113 0.49 19.00 -3.09
CA ILE A 113 1.44 19.60 -4.05
C ILE A 113 1.46 21.12 -3.91
N GLN A 114 0.31 21.77 -3.80
CA GLN A 114 0.25 23.23 -3.64
C GLN A 114 0.99 23.70 -2.38
N LYS A 115 0.80 23.03 -1.23
CA LYS A 115 1.55 23.38 -0.01
C LYS A 115 3.06 23.24 -0.17
N LEU A 116 3.50 22.26 -0.96
CA LEU A 116 4.92 22.04 -1.23
C LEU A 116 5.48 23.12 -2.17
N ILE A 117 4.70 23.56 -3.16
CA ILE A 117 5.02 24.73 -3.99
C ILE A 117 5.22 25.96 -3.11
N ASP A 118 4.26 26.29 -2.25
CA ASP A 118 4.32 27.45 -1.36
C ASP A 118 5.59 27.42 -0.46
N ARG A 119 5.95 26.23 0.04
CA ARG A 119 7.18 26.03 0.85
C ARG A 119 8.44 26.30 0.04
N TRP A 120 8.54 25.76 -1.17
CA TRP A 120 9.70 25.97 -2.03
C TRP A 120 9.82 27.42 -2.51
N GLU A 121 8.71 28.09 -2.80
CA GLU A 121 8.68 29.53 -3.09
C GLU A 121 9.20 30.36 -1.92
N ALA A 122 8.79 30.03 -0.67
CA ALA A 122 9.31 30.70 0.52
C ALA A 122 10.83 30.48 0.70
N ILE A 123 11.34 29.27 0.46
CA ILE A 123 12.79 28.99 0.50
C ILE A 123 13.53 29.81 -0.56
N LEU A 124 13.00 29.92 -1.77
CA LEU A 124 13.62 30.67 -2.86
C LEU A 124 13.55 32.19 -2.66
N ALA A 125 12.56 32.69 -1.90
CA ALA A 125 12.53 34.08 -1.48
C ALA A 125 13.73 34.45 -0.58
N GLU A 126 14.19 33.51 0.25
CA GLU A 126 15.38 33.68 1.09
C GLU A 126 16.69 33.32 0.35
N LYS A 127 16.64 32.35 -0.57
CA LYS A 127 17.79 31.80 -1.30
C LYS A 127 17.54 31.81 -2.81
N PRO A 128 17.57 32.98 -3.47
CA PRO A 128 17.20 33.11 -4.87
C PRO A 128 18.17 32.45 -5.86
N ASP A 129 19.35 32.03 -5.40
CA ASP A 129 20.39 31.30 -6.14
C ASP A 129 20.39 29.79 -5.86
N TYR A 130 19.39 29.27 -5.15
CA TYR A 130 19.31 27.85 -4.83
C TYR A 130 18.75 27.04 -5.99
N ARG A 131 19.63 26.57 -6.89
CA ARG A 131 19.27 25.80 -8.09
C ARG A 131 18.35 24.60 -7.81
N ASP A 132 18.55 23.89 -6.70
CA ASP A 132 17.79 22.68 -6.40
C ASP A 132 16.34 23.03 -6.06
N GLY A 133 16.09 24.20 -5.45
CA GLY A 133 14.74 24.68 -5.18
C GLY A 133 13.94 24.94 -6.45
N TYR A 134 14.57 25.55 -7.47
CA TYR A 134 13.94 25.73 -8.78
C TYR A 134 13.66 24.39 -9.47
N LEU A 135 14.55 23.40 -9.35
CA LEU A 135 14.28 22.05 -9.86
C LEU A 135 13.06 21.41 -9.18
N GLN A 136 12.93 21.57 -7.86
CA GLN A 136 11.80 21.01 -7.12
C GLN A 136 10.48 21.68 -7.54
N LEU A 137 10.46 23.02 -7.69
CA LEU A 137 9.30 23.71 -8.27
C LEU A 137 8.98 23.22 -9.67
N ALA A 138 9.98 23.03 -10.54
CA ALA A 138 9.76 22.51 -11.88
C ALA A 138 9.07 21.14 -11.87
N LYS A 139 9.51 20.23 -11.00
CA LYS A 139 8.88 18.90 -10.83
C LYS A 139 7.45 19.00 -10.31
N LEU A 140 7.19 19.87 -9.34
CA LEU A 140 5.86 20.03 -8.73
C LEU A 140 4.86 20.65 -9.71
N TYR A 141 5.25 21.69 -10.45
CA TYR A 141 4.41 22.27 -11.48
C TYR A 141 4.15 21.30 -12.63
N TRP A 142 5.13 20.48 -13.01
CA TRP A 142 4.93 19.42 -13.99
C TRP A 142 3.88 18.40 -13.53
N GLN A 143 3.90 18.01 -12.25
CA GLN A 143 2.94 17.05 -11.68
C GLN A 143 1.49 17.55 -11.69
N ILE A 144 1.28 18.87 -11.60
CA ILE A 144 -0.06 19.48 -11.71
C ILE A 144 -0.39 19.97 -13.12
N PHE A 145 0.36 19.50 -14.13
CA PHE A 145 0.19 19.84 -15.55
C PHE A 145 0.31 21.35 -15.85
N ASN A 146 0.97 22.12 -14.99
CA ASN A 146 1.31 23.51 -15.25
C ASN A 146 2.66 23.58 -15.98
N GLN A 147 2.60 23.31 -17.29
CA GLN A 147 3.80 23.19 -18.13
C GLN A 147 4.60 24.49 -18.22
N ASP A 148 3.93 25.64 -18.29
CA ASP A 148 4.60 26.95 -18.38
C ASP A 148 5.43 27.24 -17.13
N ALA A 149 4.85 27.05 -15.94
CA ALA A 149 5.57 27.24 -14.68
C ALA A 149 6.68 26.19 -14.49
N ALA A 150 6.47 24.97 -14.95
CA ALA A 150 7.48 23.91 -14.90
C ALA A 150 8.70 24.28 -15.76
N GLN A 151 8.50 24.72 -17.00
CA GLN A 151 9.56 25.13 -17.90
C GLN A 151 10.30 26.38 -17.39
N ALA A 152 9.58 27.38 -16.87
CA ALA A 152 10.18 28.59 -16.33
C ALA A 152 11.13 28.29 -15.16
N ASN A 153 10.70 27.46 -14.21
CA ASN A 153 11.53 27.07 -13.07
C ASN A 153 12.68 26.15 -13.50
N LEU A 154 12.46 25.25 -14.45
CA LEU A 154 13.52 24.41 -14.99
C LEU A 154 14.62 25.25 -15.66
N GLN A 155 14.23 26.27 -16.44
CA GLN A 155 15.17 27.18 -17.06
C GLN A 155 15.98 27.94 -16.01
N LYS A 156 15.35 28.42 -14.92
CA LYS A 156 16.07 29.06 -13.81
C LYS A 156 17.11 28.15 -13.16
N ALA A 157 16.78 26.86 -12.97
CA ALA A 157 17.75 25.90 -12.43
C ALA A 157 18.97 25.73 -13.35
N LEU A 158 18.76 25.68 -14.67
CA LEU A 158 19.81 25.56 -15.67
C LEU A 158 20.58 26.87 -15.90
N ASP A 159 19.96 28.03 -15.71
CA ASP A 159 20.65 29.33 -15.75
C ASP A 159 21.67 29.45 -14.61
N LEU A 160 21.32 28.91 -13.42
CA LEU A 160 22.21 28.87 -12.25
C LEU A 160 23.31 27.82 -12.40
N ASP A 161 22.98 26.66 -12.98
CA ASP A 161 23.94 25.58 -13.23
C ASP A 161 23.61 24.86 -14.56
N PRO A 162 24.26 25.27 -15.67
CA PRO A 162 24.00 24.72 -16.99
C PRO A 162 24.31 23.22 -17.14
N ASN A 163 25.12 22.67 -16.24
CA ASN A 163 25.52 21.26 -16.25
C ASN A 163 24.77 20.44 -15.18
N TYR A 164 23.70 20.98 -14.60
CA TYR A 164 22.95 20.33 -13.55
C TYR A 164 22.19 19.11 -14.09
N LEU A 165 22.80 17.93 -13.95
CA LEU A 165 22.30 16.67 -14.51
C LEU A 165 20.81 16.40 -14.20
N PRO A 166 20.32 16.56 -12.95
CA PRO A 166 18.90 16.36 -12.66
C PRO A 166 17.95 17.28 -13.43
N ALA A 167 18.35 18.53 -13.72
CA ALA A 167 17.55 19.44 -14.53
C ALA A 167 17.60 19.07 -16.01
N LEU A 168 18.76 18.69 -16.54
CA LEU A 168 18.90 18.21 -17.91
C LEU A 168 18.12 16.90 -18.15
N GLU A 169 18.02 16.03 -17.15
CA GLU A 169 17.16 14.84 -17.19
C GLU A 169 15.68 15.22 -17.22
N LEU A 170 15.25 16.14 -16.36
CA LEU A 170 13.87 16.61 -16.35
C LEU A 170 13.49 17.33 -17.66
N GLN A 171 14.42 18.05 -18.26
CA GLN A 171 14.23 18.73 -19.55
C GLN A 171 13.82 17.76 -20.66
N LYS A 172 14.40 16.56 -20.69
CA LYS A 172 14.08 15.50 -21.67
C LYS A 172 12.67 14.91 -21.49
N ILE A 173 12.04 15.17 -20.34
CA ILE A 173 10.70 14.67 -20.00
C ILE A 173 9.63 15.72 -20.30
N ILE A 174 9.95 17.01 -20.09
CA ILE A 174 9.02 18.14 -20.21
C ILE A 174 8.90 18.67 -21.67
N LEU A 175 9.91 18.43 -22.50
CA LEU A 175 9.97 18.82 -23.92
C LEU A 175 9.80 17.60 -24.83
#